data_AF-A0A5J5DDC6-F1
#
_entry.id   AF-A0A5J5DDC6-F1
#
_cell.length_a   1.000
_cell.length_b   1.000
_cell.length_c   1.000
_cell.angle_alpha   90.00
_cell.angle_beta   90.00
_cell.angle_gamma   90.00
#
_symmetry.space_group_name_H-M   'P 1'
#
loop_
_entity.id
_entity.type
_entity.pdbx_description
1 polymer ?
#
loop_
_entity_poly.entity_id
_entity_poly.type
_entity_poly.pdbx_seq_one_letter_code
_entity_poly.pdbx_strand_id
1 'polypeptide(L)'
;MAPMMKKEYSPGLVLARIPMMSYAEKPEDITKEEWMDKLNNVHIQRADMNRLIMNYLVTEGFKEAAEKFRMESGIEPSVDLDSLDERIKIREMILKGQIQEAIALINSLHPELLDTNRYLYFHLQQQHLIELIRLRETESALEFAQTQLAEQGEESRECLTRWSER
;
A
#
# COMPACT_ATOMS: atom_id res chain seq x y z
N MET A 1 74.92 -13.32 -12.71
CA MET A 1 73.85 -14.24 -13.12
C MET A 1 72.95 -13.49 -14.07
N ALA A 2 72.99 -13.88 -15.35
CA ALA A 2 72.18 -13.47 -16.50
C ALA A 2 72.14 -11.96 -16.91
N PRO A 3 72.07 -11.67 -18.23
CA PRO A 3 72.67 -10.48 -18.83
C PRO A 3 71.65 -9.44 -19.32
N MET A 4 72.12 -8.20 -19.42
CA MET A 4 71.52 -7.16 -20.26
C MET A 4 71.43 -7.62 -21.72
N MET A 5 70.22 -7.74 -22.26
CA MET A 5 69.99 -7.80 -23.71
C MET A 5 69.23 -6.55 -24.19
N LYS A 6 70.00 -5.70 -24.87
CA LYS A 6 69.75 -4.97 -26.13
C LYS A 6 68.41 -4.23 -26.32
N LYS A 7 68.55 -2.91 -26.45
CA LYS A 7 67.66 -2.00 -27.18
C LYS A 7 67.49 -2.44 -28.63
N GLU A 8 66.27 -2.37 -29.16
CA GLU A 8 65.98 -2.04 -30.55
C GLU A 8 64.69 -1.22 -30.64
N TYR A 9 64.66 -0.31 -31.61
CA TYR A 9 63.79 0.87 -31.76
C TYR A 9 62.76 0.61 -32.87
N SER A 10 61.50 1.06 -32.72
CA SER A 10 60.73 1.75 -33.80
C SER A 10 59.25 2.04 -33.46
N PRO A 11 58.60 2.97 -34.19
CA PRO A 11 57.57 3.89 -33.70
C PRO A 11 56.16 3.55 -34.18
N GLY A 12 55.12 4.14 -33.56
CA GLY A 12 53.78 4.13 -34.14
C GLY A 12 52.66 4.51 -33.18
N LEU A 13 52.03 5.64 -33.45
CA LEU A 13 50.77 6.08 -32.85
C LEU A 13 49.66 5.05 -33.14
N VAL A 14 48.96 4.59 -32.11
CA VAL A 14 47.52 4.31 -32.22
C VAL A 14 46.90 4.53 -30.84
N LEU A 15 46.26 5.69 -30.67
CA LEU A 15 45.28 5.92 -29.62
C LEU A 15 44.24 4.81 -29.74
N ALA A 16 44.25 3.87 -28.79
CA ALA A 16 43.22 2.87 -28.68
C ALA A 16 41.87 3.60 -28.59
N ARG A 17 41.06 3.44 -29.63
CA ARG A 17 39.69 3.94 -29.72
C ARG A 17 38.90 3.26 -28.61
N ILE A 18 38.80 3.91 -27.45
CA ILE A 18 37.88 3.56 -26.38
C ILE A 18 36.49 3.45 -27.05
N PRO A 19 35.78 2.32 -26.94
CA PRO A 19 34.43 2.24 -27.46
C PRO A 19 33.59 3.30 -26.75
N MET A 20 33.10 4.27 -27.50
CA MET A 20 32.14 5.25 -27.00
C MET A 20 30.90 4.44 -26.62
N MET A 21 30.66 4.26 -25.31
CA MET A 21 29.41 3.65 -24.81
C MET A 21 28.26 4.44 -25.42
N SER A 22 27.46 3.77 -26.24
CA SER A 22 26.30 4.39 -26.88
C SER A 22 25.44 4.99 -25.80
N TYR A 23 25.26 6.30 -25.89
CA TYR A 23 24.36 7.08 -25.07
C TYR A 23 23.06 6.32 -24.86
N ALA A 24 22.64 6.28 -23.59
CA ALA A 24 21.39 5.72 -23.10
C ALA A 24 20.30 5.65 -24.17
N GLU A 25 19.80 4.43 -24.42
CA GLU A 25 18.57 4.22 -25.17
C GLU A 25 17.49 5.11 -24.55
N LYS A 26 17.14 6.21 -25.23
CA LYS A 26 15.91 6.93 -24.93
C LYS A 26 14.79 5.92 -25.13
N PRO A 27 13.82 5.80 -24.20
CA PRO A 27 12.66 4.97 -24.47
C PRO A 27 12.06 5.45 -25.79
N GLU A 28 11.91 4.54 -26.75
CA GLU A 28 11.30 4.84 -28.04
C GLU A 28 9.94 5.51 -27.77
N ASP A 29 9.77 6.75 -28.24
CA ASP A 29 8.49 7.45 -28.16
C ASP A 29 7.51 6.69 -29.07
N ILE A 30 6.77 5.76 -28.50
CA ILE A 30 5.70 5.02 -29.18
C ILE A 30 4.74 6.04 -29.79
N THR A 31 4.53 5.93 -31.11
CA THR A 31 3.55 6.78 -31.80
C THR A 31 2.14 6.41 -31.37
N LYS A 32 1.20 7.36 -31.50
CA LYS A 32 -0.20 7.12 -31.14
C LYS A 32 -0.79 5.94 -31.93
N GLU A 33 -0.44 5.85 -33.20
CA GLU A 33 -0.86 4.80 -34.12
C GLU A 33 -0.37 3.42 -33.63
N GLU A 34 0.91 3.29 -33.30
CA GLU A 34 1.49 2.06 -32.74
C GLU A 34 0.90 1.69 -31.38
N TRP A 35 0.56 2.69 -30.53
CA TRP A 35 -0.11 2.44 -29.26
C TRP A 35 -1.53 1.91 -29.45
N MET A 36 -2.29 2.51 -30.38
CA MET A 36 -3.65 2.06 -30.70
C MET A 36 -3.66 0.65 -31.30
N ASP A 37 -2.70 0.33 -32.17
CA ASP A 37 -2.55 -1.02 -32.71
C ASP A 37 -2.22 -2.04 -31.61
N LYS A 38 -1.30 -1.69 -30.70
CA LYS A 38 -1.00 -2.54 -29.53
C LYS A 38 -2.25 -2.73 -28.66
N LEU A 39 -3.00 -1.66 -28.38
CA LEU A 39 -4.22 -1.71 -27.57
C LEU A 39 -5.31 -2.57 -28.21
N ASN A 40 -5.53 -2.44 -29.51
CA ASN A 40 -6.51 -3.25 -30.24
C ASN A 40 -6.17 -4.74 -30.24
N ASN A 41 -4.89 -5.08 -30.15
CA ASN A 41 -4.41 -6.44 -30.04
C ASN A 41 -4.47 -7.00 -28.60
N VAL A 42 -4.73 -6.18 -27.58
CA VAL A 42 -4.94 -6.65 -26.21
C VAL A 42 -6.35 -7.20 -26.09
N HIS A 43 -6.45 -8.54 -25.97
CA HIS A 43 -7.71 -9.19 -25.70
C HIS A 43 -7.90 -9.41 -24.19
N ILE A 44 -8.84 -8.69 -23.59
CA ILE A 44 -9.27 -8.90 -22.20
C ILE A 44 -10.53 -9.75 -22.22
N GLN A 45 -10.50 -10.90 -21.56
CA GLN A 45 -11.71 -11.74 -21.47
C GLN A 45 -12.74 -11.06 -20.57
N ARG A 46 -14.01 -11.10 -20.97
CA ARG A 46 -15.12 -10.59 -20.16
C ARG A 46 -15.14 -11.22 -18.76
N ALA A 47 -14.78 -12.49 -18.64
CA ALA A 47 -14.71 -13.19 -17.36
C ALA A 47 -13.67 -12.55 -16.41
N ASP A 48 -12.51 -12.14 -16.93
CA ASP A 48 -11.46 -11.49 -16.14
C ASP A 48 -11.89 -10.09 -15.68
N MET A 49 -12.56 -9.35 -16.56
CA MET A 49 -13.14 -8.05 -16.22
C MET A 49 -14.23 -8.18 -15.14
N ASN A 50 -15.13 -9.16 -15.28
CA ASN A 50 -16.16 -9.40 -14.28
C ASN A 50 -15.56 -9.81 -12.94
N ARG A 51 -14.49 -10.63 -12.93
CA ARG A 51 -13.75 -10.95 -11.71
C ARG A 51 -13.14 -9.73 -11.05
N LEU A 52 -12.56 -8.82 -11.83
CA LEU A 52 -11.99 -7.58 -11.31
C LEU A 52 -13.07 -6.69 -10.69
N ILE A 53 -14.21 -6.52 -11.37
CA ILE A 53 -15.34 -5.75 -10.87
C ILE A 53 -15.87 -6.38 -9.57
N MET A 54 -16.07 -7.71 -9.54
CA MET A 54 -16.51 -8.40 -8.34
C MET A 54 -15.54 -8.18 -7.18
N ASN A 55 -14.24 -8.35 -7.41
CA ASN A 55 -13.21 -8.11 -6.40
C ASN A 55 -13.26 -6.68 -5.86
N TYR A 56 -13.44 -5.68 -6.73
CA TYR A 56 -13.58 -4.29 -6.32
C TYR A 56 -14.81 -4.07 -5.44
N LEU A 57 -16.00 -4.55 -5.85
CA LEU A 57 -17.23 -4.39 -5.07
C LEU A 57 -17.12 -5.00 -3.67
N VAL A 58 -16.50 -6.17 -3.58
CA VAL A 58 -16.25 -6.88 -2.33
C VAL A 58 -15.19 -6.18 -1.46
N THR A 59 -14.11 -5.69 -2.07
CA THR A 59 -13.02 -5.02 -1.36
C THR A 59 -13.48 -3.67 -0.81
N GLU A 60 -14.27 -2.91 -1.57
CA GLU A 60 -14.85 -1.66 -1.11
C GLU A 60 -16.05 -1.86 -0.17
N GLY A 61 -16.61 -3.07 -0.07
CA GLY A 61 -17.74 -3.36 0.81
C GLY A 61 -19.08 -2.87 0.23
N PHE A 62 -19.21 -2.82 -1.09
CA PHE A 62 -20.48 -2.55 -1.78
C PHE A 62 -21.32 -3.82 -1.87
N LYS A 63 -21.83 -4.31 -0.72
CA LYS A 63 -22.55 -5.58 -0.60
C LYS A 63 -23.69 -5.72 -1.60
N GLU A 64 -24.63 -4.78 -1.62
CA GLU A 64 -25.80 -4.85 -2.51
C GLU A 64 -25.42 -4.90 -4.00
N ALA A 65 -24.37 -4.15 -4.37
CA ALA A 65 -23.87 -4.14 -5.74
C ALA A 65 -23.19 -5.47 -6.07
N ALA A 66 -22.40 -6.03 -5.16
CA ALA A 66 -21.77 -7.34 -5.33
C ALA A 66 -22.82 -8.46 -5.48
N GLU A 67 -23.91 -8.43 -4.70
CA GLU A 67 -24.99 -9.41 -4.78
C GLU A 67 -25.72 -9.36 -6.13
N LYS A 68 -26.09 -8.16 -6.59
CA LYS A 68 -26.72 -7.98 -7.90
C LYS A 68 -25.77 -8.36 -9.03
N PHE A 69 -24.51 -7.94 -8.92
CA PHE A 69 -23.49 -8.25 -9.91
C PHE A 69 -23.20 -9.76 -10.00
N ARG A 70 -23.26 -10.49 -8.88
CA ARG A 70 -23.17 -11.95 -8.86
C ARG A 70 -24.31 -12.58 -9.66
N MET A 71 -25.55 -12.13 -9.47
CA MET A 71 -26.71 -12.65 -10.20
C MET A 71 -26.61 -12.41 -11.72
N GLU A 72 -26.08 -11.26 -12.13
CA GLU A 72 -25.96 -10.91 -13.55
C GLU A 72 -24.73 -11.53 -14.24
N SER A 73 -23.60 -11.57 -13.55
CA SER A 73 -22.32 -12.02 -14.13
C SER A 73 -22.03 -13.51 -13.93
N GLY A 74 -22.69 -14.16 -12.98
CA GLY A 74 -22.42 -15.54 -12.56
C GLY A 74 -21.07 -15.73 -11.87
N ILE A 75 -20.35 -14.64 -11.53
CA ILE A 75 -19.07 -14.70 -10.81
C ILE A 75 -19.35 -14.82 -9.31
N GLU A 76 -18.81 -15.87 -8.69
CA GLU A 76 -18.82 -16.00 -7.24
C GLU A 76 -17.73 -15.12 -6.59
N PRO A 77 -18.05 -14.40 -5.51
CA PRO A 77 -17.08 -13.63 -4.75
C PRO A 77 -16.09 -14.55 -4.02
N SER A 78 -14.87 -14.06 -3.81
CA SER A 78 -13.81 -14.82 -3.13
C SER A 78 -13.99 -14.91 -1.61
N VAL A 79 -14.88 -14.10 -1.04
CA VAL A 79 -15.22 -14.07 0.37
C VAL A 79 -16.72 -14.08 0.52
N ASP A 80 -17.18 -14.50 1.69
CA ASP A 80 -18.59 -14.47 2.03
C ASP A 80 -19.11 -13.02 2.08
N LEU A 81 -20.22 -12.76 1.41
CA LEU A 81 -20.83 -11.42 1.36
C LEU A 81 -21.43 -11.04 2.71
N ASP A 82 -21.73 -12.01 3.57
CA ASP A 82 -22.23 -11.72 4.92
C ASP A 82 -21.13 -11.17 5.84
N SER A 83 -19.89 -11.61 5.66
CA SER A 83 -18.72 -11.01 6.35
C SER A 83 -18.44 -9.55 5.95
N LEU A 84 -19.03 -9.07 4.85
CA LEU A 84 -18.89 -7.66 4.45
C LEU A 84 -19.64 -6.74 5.41
N ASP A 85 -20.76 -7.19 6.01
CA ASP A 85 -21.56 -6.37 6.92
C ASP A 85 -20.74 -5.95 8.14
N GLU A 86 -19.94 -6.87 8.67
CA GLU A 86 -19.02 -6.63 9.78
C GLU A 86 -17.99 -5.57 9.43
N ARG A 87 -17.33 -5.70 8.28
CA ARG A 87 -16.34 -4.74 7.79
C ARG A 87 -16.94 -3.36 7.52
N ILE A 88 -18.13 -3.31 6.92
CA ILE A 88 -18.86 -2.06 6.66
C ILE A 88 -19.18 -1.39 7.99
N LYS A 89 -19.69 -2.15 8.97
CA LYS A 89 -20.03 -1.63 10.30
C LYS A 89 -18.82 -1.07 11.04
N ILE A 90 -17.68 -1.78 11.04
CA ILE A 90 -16.43 -1.27 11.62
C ILE A 90 -16.03 0.04 10.94
N ARG A 91 -16.06 0.10 9.60
CA ARG A 91 -15.73 1.32 8.85
C ARG A 91 -16.66 2.47 9.21
N GLU A 92 -17.97 2.24 9.30
CA GLU A 92 -18.93 3.27 9.68
C GLU A 92 -18.67 3.83 11.08
N MET A 93 -18.38 2.98 12.07
CA MET A 93 -18.02 3.41 13.42
C MET A 93 -16.77 4.29 13.41
N ILE A 94 -15.74 3.90 12.65
CA ILE A 94 -14.53 4.69 12.50
C ILE A 94 -14.82 6.05 11.85
N LEU A 95 -15.60 6.08 10.77
CA LEU A 95 -15.98 7.33 10.09
C LEU A 95 -16.83 8.27 10.95
N LYS A 96 -17.65 7.72 11.85
CA LYS A 96 -18.44 8.49 12.82
C LYS A 96 -17.60 9.00 14.01
N GLY A 97 -16.34 8.56 14.14
CA GLY A 97 -15.47 8.89 15.27
C GLY A 97 -15.71 8.02 16.51
N GLN A 98 -16.52 6.95 16.40
CA GLN A 98 -16.80 6.00 17.48
C GLN A 98 -15.70 4.95 17.59
N ILE A 99 -14.46 5.40 17.85
CA ILE A 99 -13.27 4.54 17.74
C ILE A 99 -13.25 3.43 18.80
N GLN A 100 -13.65 3.72 20.03
CA GLN A 100 -13.66 2.71 21.10
C GLN A 100 -14.66 1.57 20.82
N GLU A 101 -15.83 1.92 20.28
CA GLU A 101 -16.83 0.93 19.85
C GLU A 101 -16.29 0.10 18.67
N ALA A 102 -15.60 0.73 17.73
CA ALA A 102 -14.96 0.03 16.62
C ALA A 102 -13.89 -0.97 17.11
N ILE A 103 -13.04 -0.58 18.06
CA ILE A 103 -12.03 -1.46 18.66
C ILE A 103 -12.68 -2.65 19.36
N ALA A 104 -13.71 -2.41 20.16
CA ALA A 104 -14.44 -3.48 20.84
C ALA A 104 -15.08 -4.47 19.85
N LEU A 105 -15.64 -3.96 18.75
CA LEU A 105 -16.19 -4.79 17.67
C LEU A 105 -15.09 -5.57 16.92
N ILE A 106 -13.93 -4.96 16.67
CA ILE A 106 -12.80 -5.67 16.06
C ILE A 106 -12.34 -6.82 16.97
N ASN A 107 -12.18 -6.57 18.27
CA ASN A 107 -11.74 -7.60 19.21
C ASN A 107 -12.77 -8.71 19.42
N SER A 108 -14.07 -8.45 19.23
CA SER A 108 -15.10 -9.49 19.31
C SER A 108 -15.15 -10.38 18.07
N LEU A 109 -14.87 -9.81 16.89
CA LEU A 109 -14.87 -10.54 15.61
C LEU A 109 -13.53 -11.22 15.32
N HIS A 110 -12.43 -10.53 15.62
CA HIS A 110 -11.05 -10.96 15.36
C HIS A 110 -10.14 -10.63 16.56
N PRO A 111 -10.19 -11.44 17.65
CA PRO A 111 -9.49 -11.15 18.90
C PRO A 111 -7.98 -10.91 18.76
N GLU A 112 -7.32 -11.62 17.84
CA GLU A 112 -5.86 -11.56 17.67
C GLU A 112 -5.38 -10.46 16.70
N LEU A 113 -6.30 -9.75 16.03
CA LEU A 113 -5.94 -8.82 14.95
C LEU A 113 -5.13 -7.63 15.46
N LEU A 114 -5.58 -7.02 16.56
CA LEU A 114 -4.93 -5.84 17.13
C LEU A 114 -3.66 -6.20 17.90
N ASP A 115 -3.60 -7.40 18.47
CA ASP A 115 -2.40 -7.93 19.13
C ASP A 115 -1.29 -8.24 18.12
N THR A 116 -1.66 -8.81 16.96
CA THR A 116 -0.71 -9.13 15.88
C THR A 116 -0.27 -7.88 15.13
N ASN A 117 -1.15 -6.90 14.99
CA ASN A 117 -0.88 -5.65 14.28
C ASN A 117 -0.91 -4.44 15.23
N ARG A 118 0.15 -4.32 16.03
CA ARG A 118 0.32 -3.22 16.98
C ARG A 118 0.30 -1.83 16.33
N TYR A 119 0.79 -1.71 15.09
CA TYR A 119 0.73 -0.45 14.33
C TYR A 119 -0.70 -0.01 14.02
N LEU A 120 -1.57 -0.94 13.62
CA LEU A 120 -2.99 -0.67 13.40
C LEU A 120 -3.66 -0.24 14.71
N TYR A 121 -3.41 -0.97 15.80
CA TYR A 121 -3.95 -0.63 17.11
C TYR A 121 -3.54 0.79 17.52
N PHE A 122 -2.25 1.11 17.40
CA PHE A 122 -1.72 2.44 17.71
C PHE A 122 -2.39 3.54 16.89
N HIS A 123 -2.58 3.35 15.58
CA HIS A 123 -3.28 4.33 14.75
C HIS A 123 -4.76 4.51 15.14
N LEU A 124 -5.45 3.45 15.58
CA LEU A 124 -6.79 3.58 16.12
C LEU A 124 -6.77 4.40 17.42
N GLN A 125 -5.83 4.15 18.34
CA GLN A 125 -5.69 4.96 19.56
C GLN A 125 -5.37 6.43 19.25
N GLN A 126 -4.52 6.70 18.26
CA GLN A 126 -4.26 8.07 17.79
C GLN A 126 -5.52 8.74 17.23
N GLN A 127 -6.31 8.02 16.43
CA GLN A 127 -7.57 8.55 15.92
C GLN A 127 -8.52 8.87 17.07
N HIS A 128 -8.61 8.01 18.10
CA HIS A 128 -9.43 8.29 19.27
C HIS A 128 -9.01 9.56 20.00
N LEU A 129 -7.70 9.80 20.18
CA LEU A 129 -7.21 11.05 20.76
C LEU A 129 -7.61 12.28 19.93
N ILE A 130 -7.52 12.19 18.59
CA ILE A 130 -7.96 13.27 17.69
C ILE A 130 -9.46 13.53 17.87
N GLU A 131 -10.27 12.49 18.03
CA GLU A 131 -11.71 12.61 18.28
C GLU A 131 -12.02 13.29 19.62
N LEU A 132 -11.30 12.95 20.70
CA LEU A 132 -11.45 13.63 22.00
C LEU A 132 -11.11 15.14 21.90
N ILE A 133 -10.03 15.48 21.18
CA ILE A 133 -9.63 16.87 20.94
C ILE A 133 -10.70 17.61 20.10
N ARG A 134 -11.28 16.93 19.11
CA ARG A 134 -12.36 17.47 18.26
C ARG A 134 -13.61 17.78 19.08
N LEU A 135 -13.95 16.92 20.05
CA LEU A 135 -15.07 17.09 20.98
C LEU A 135 -14.79 18.09 22.12
N ARG A 136 -13.59 18.66 22.19
CA ARG A 136 -13.15 19.58 23.27
C ARG A 136 -13.10 18.94 24.66
N GLU A 137 -12.98 17.61 24.72
CA GLU A 137 -12.81 16.86 25.97
C GLU A 137 -11.33 16.86 26.38
N THR A 138 -10.80 18.02 26.75
CA THR A 138 -9.36 18.22 26.96
C THR A 138 -8.80 17.43 28.14
N GLU A 139 -9.58 17.22 29.19
CA GLU A 139 -9.16 16.43 30.36
C GLU A 139 -9.02 14.95 29.99
N SER A 140 -10.05 14.36 29.37
CA SER A 140 -10.02 12.98 28.87
C SER A 140 -8.90 12.76 27.86
N ALA A 141 -8.70 13.72 26.93
CA ALA A 141 -7.62 13.65 25.95
C ALA A 141 -6.23 13.65 26.60
N LEU A 142 -6.03 14.48 27.63
CA LEU A 142 -4.76 14.57 28.35
C LEU A 142 -4.46 13.30 29.14
N GLU A 143 -5.46 12.80 29.88
CA GLU A 143 -5.34 11.55 30.62
C GLU A 143 -5.02 10.38 29.69
N PHE A 144 -5.75 10.29 28.57
CA PHE A 144 -5.55 9.24 27.58
C PHE A 144 -4.16 9.31 26.91
N ALA A 145 -3.69 10.50 26.56
CA ALA A 145 -2.36 10.68 25.99
C ALA A 145 -1.24 10.25 26.96
N GLN A 146 -1.39 10.58 28.24
CA GLN A 146 -0.40 10.28 29.27
C GLN A 146 -0.36 8.79 29.65
N THR A 147 -1.52 8.14 29.69
CA THR A 147 -1.63 6.75 30.16
C THR A 147 -1.42 5.74 29.03
N GLN A 148 -2.10 5.93 27.90
CA GLN A 148 -2.15 4.92 26.84
C GLN A 148 -1.10 5.15 25.75
N LEU A 149 -0.87 6.41 25.35
CA LEU A 149 0.05 6.70 24.25
C LEU A 149 1.51 6.82 24.69
N ALA A 150 1.78 7.31 25.91
CA ALA A 150 3.16 7.45 26.41
C ALA A 150 3.86 6.09 26.53
N GLU A 151 3.17 5.07 27.04
CA GLU A 151 3.70 3.70 27.17
C GLU A 151 3.91 3.03 25.80
N GLN A 152 3.06 3.31 24.82
CA GLN A 152 3.14 2.74 23.46
C GLN A 152 4.15 3.47 22.56
N GLY A 153 4.44 4.76 22.83
CA GLY A 153 5.39 5.57 22.09
C GLY A 153 6.86 5.16 22.28
N GLU A 154 7.20 4.55 23.42
CA GLU A 154 8.54 4.04 23.69
C GLU A 154 8.82 2.71 22.96
N GLU A 155 7.78 1.89 22.73
CA GLU A 155 7.91 0.56 22.09
C GLU A 155 8.06 0.68 20.56
N SER A 156 7.56 1.77 19.95
CA SER A 156 7.61 2.01 18.51
C SER A 156 8.52 3.19 18.15
N ARG A 157 9.85 3.00 18.21
CA ARG A 157 10.84 3.99 17.74
C ARG A 157 10.66 4.38 16.26
N GLU A 158 10.06 3.54 15.43
CA GLU A 158 9.69 3.84 14.04
C GLU A 158 8.45 4.75 13.93
N CYS A 159 7.62 4.87 14.97
CA CYS A 159 6.45 5.73 14.94
C CYS A 159 6.80 7.19 15.25
N LEU A 160 7.79 7.42 16.11
CA LEU A 160 8.28 8.75 16.47
C LEU A 160 9.06 9.45 15.35
N THR A 161 9.77 8.71 14.49
CA THR A 161 10.53 9.31 13.37
C THR A 161 9.61 10.01 12.37
N ARG A 162 8.41 9.47 12.12
CA ARG A 162 7.45 10.04 11.16
C ARG A 162 6.73 11.30 11.66
N TRP A 163 6.66 11.49 12.97
CA TRP A 163 6.11 12.71 13.59
C TRP A 163 7.07 13.90 13.47
N SER A 164 8.36 13.66 13.25
CA SER A 164 9.37 14.71 13.04
C SER A 164 9.47 15.20 11.59
N GLU A 165 8.85 14.50 10.63
CA GLU A 165 8.99 14.78 9.19
C GLU A 165 7.74 15.42 8.55
N ARG A 166 6.75 15.85 9.35
CA ARG A 166 5.59 16.62 8.87
C ARG A 166 5.46 17.97 9.56
#